data_AF-A0A6M3IMY8-F1
#
_entry.id   AF-A0A6M3IMY8-F1
#
_cell.length_a   1.000
_cell.length_b   1.000
_cell.length_c   1.000
_cell.angle_alpha   90.00
_cell.angle_beta   90.00
_cell.angle_gamma   90.00
#
_symmetry.space_group_name_H-M   'P 1'
#
loop_
_entity.id
_entity.type
_entity.pdbx_description
1 polymer ?
#
loop_
_entity_poly.entity_id
_entity_poly.type
_entity_poly.pdbx_seq_one_letter_code
_entity_poly.pdbx_strand_id
1 'polypeptide(L)'
;MKMKINTTNIEKMQVAINAAQAKATARTVNVATVSELIEVAEKWLKSKGIPKSCWLGSKFSYAEHVNCNSYSKKSFTADSTEIYIECGASGWFLTGVRRVSLATGNNSTSDYNVRLSELARNSAIENFKKSLWKI
;
A
#
# COMPACT_ATOMS: atom_id res chain seq x y z
N MET A 1 1.68 12.40 17.41
CA MET A 1 0.24 12.55 17.12
C MET A 1 -0.34 11.13 17.11
N LYS A 2 -1.22 10.79 18.07
CA LYS A 2 -1.76 9.42 18.23
C LYS A 2 -2.67 9.08 17.05
N MET A 3 -2.33 8.04 16.31
CA MET A 3 -3.14 7.50 15.21
C MET A 3 -4.55 7.14 15.71
N LYS A 4 -5.58 7.71 15.08
CA LYS A 4 -6.89 7.06 14.99
C LYS A 4 -6.87 6.24 13.70
N ILE A 5 -6.20 5.09 13.73
CA ILE A 5 -6.78 3.95 12.98
C ILE A 5 -8.17 3.80 13.60
N ASN A 6 -9.20 3.64 12.77
CA ASN A 6 -10.55 3.42 13.27
C ASN A 6 -10.56 2.04 13.97
N THR A 7 -10.12 2.02 15.23
CA THR A 7 -9.85 0.83 16.05
C THR A 7 -11.09 -0.03 16.22
N THR A 8 -12.26 0.57 16.00
CA THR A 8 -13.59 -0.05 15.99
C THR A 8 -13.74 -1.21 15.01
N ASN A 9 -12.84 -1.40 14.05
CA ASN A 9 -12.92 -2.50 13.08
C ASN A 9 -11.66 -3.38 13.01
N ILE A 10 -10.75 -3.34 14.01
CA ILE A 10 -9.54 -4.17 14.02
C ILE A 10 -9.89 -5.66 13.83
N GLU A 11 -10.90 -6.14 14.54
CA GLU A 11 -11.38 -7.53 14.42
C GLU A 11 -11.82 -7.86 13.00
N LYS A 12 -12.58 -6.97 12.34
CA LYS A 12 -13.03 -7.17 10.96
C LYS A 12 -11.86 -7.20 9.97
N MET A 13 -10.87 -6.33 10.17
CA MET A 13 -9.65 -6.35 9.36
C MET A 13 -8.91 -7.67 9.56
N GLN A 14 -8.74 -8.11 10.81
CA GLN A 14 -8.07 -9.37 11.11
C GLN A 14 -8.81 -10.57 10.50
N VAL A 15 -10.14 -10.59 10.53
CA VAL A 15 -10.95 -11.63 9.88
C VAL A 15 -10.73 -11.64 8.37
N ALA A 16 -10.75 -10.47 7.70
CA ALA A 16 -10.52 -10.39 6.26
C ALA A 16 -9.09 -10.82 5.88
N ILE A 17 -8.11 -10.42 6.67
CA ILE A 17 -6.70 -10.80 6.53
C ILE A 17 -6.51 -12.32 6.69
N ASN A 18 -7.06 -12.90 7.75
CA ASN A 18 -7.02 -14.33 7.99
C ASN A 18 -7.71 -15.12 6.87
N ALA A 19 -8.87 -14.63 6.38
CA ALA A 19 -9.57 -15.25 5.28
C ALA A 19 -8.74 -15.27 3.99
N ALA A 20 -8.05 -14.17 3.67
CA ALA A 20 -7.19 -14.09 2.49
C ALA A 20 -5.93 -14.98 2.61
N GLN A 21 -5.34 -15.06 3.80
CA GLN A 21 -4.18 -15.92 4.07
C GLN A 21 -4.53 -17.40 4.11
N ALA A 22 -5.74 -17.76 4.53
CA ALA A 22 -6.17 -19.13 4.79
C ALA A 22 -5.17 -19.89 5.71
N LYS A 23 -4.46 -20.88 5.18
CA LYS A 23 -3.43 -21.67 5.91
C LYS A 23 -1.99 -21.24 5.59
N ALA A 24 -1.79 -20.09 4.93
CA ALA A 24 -0.46 -19.60 4.60
C ALA A 24 0.31 -19.21 5.87
N THR A 25 1.56 -19.66 5.96
CA THR A 25 2.47 -19.38 7.09
C THR A 25 3.66 -18.50 6.71
N ALA A 26 3.81 -18.18 5.42
CA ALA A 26 4.85 -17.31 4.89
C ALA A 26 4.22 -16.19 4.07
N ARG A 27 4.88 -15.02 4.02
CA ARG A 27 4.46 -13.85 3.22
C ARG A 27 3.05 -13.39 3.57
N THR A 28 2.86 -13.27 4.87
CA THR A 28 1.60 -12.95 5.51
C THR A 28 1.63 -11.51 6.01
N VAL A 29 0.45 -10.91 6.10
CA VAL A 29 0.29 -9.56 6.62
C VAL A 29 -0.51 -9.63 7.92
N ASN A 30 -0.40 -8.62 8.75
CA ASN A 30 -1.24 -8.49 9.93
C ASN A 30 -1.79 -7.06 10.02
N VAL A 31 -2.58 -6.79 11.05
CA VAL A 31 -3.14 -5.46 11.28
C VAL A 31 -2.05 -4.39 11.48
N ALA A 32 -0.89 -4.75 12.04
CA ALA A 32 0.24 -3.83 12.14
C ALA A 32 0.81 -3.46 10.76
N THR A 33 0.89 -4.41 9.81
CA THR A 33 1.28 -4.14 8.42
C THR A 33 0.39 -3.09 7.76
N VAL A 34 -0.93 -3.10 8.05
CA VAL A 34 -1.85 -2.06 7.56
C VAL A 34 -1.50 -0.70 8.15
N SER A 35 -1.14 -0.66 9.43
CA SER A 35 -0.74 0.57 10.14
C SER A 35 0.56 1.14 9.56
N GLU A 36 1.56 0.28 9.34
CA GLU A 36 2.83 0.62 8.73
C GLU A 36 2.65 1.14 7.30
N LEU A 37 1.79 0.49 6.51
CA LEU A 37 1.47 0.94 5.15
C LEU A 37 0.87 2.35 5.13
N ILE A 38 0.03 2.69 6.12
CA ILE A 38 -0.52 4.04 6.26
C ILE A 38 0.60 5.05 6.56
N GLU A 39 1.54 4.73 7.46
CA GLU A 39 2.68 5.60 7.75
C GLU A 39 3.55 5.83 6.53
N VAL A 40 3.84 4.76 5.78
CA VAL A 40 4.57 4.81 4.52
C VAL A 40 3.84 5.69 3.51
N ALA A 41 2.52 5.52 3.36
CA ALA A 41 1.71 6.31 2.44
C ALA A 41 1.74 7.81 2.77
N GLU A 42 1.53 8.16 4.04
CA GLU A 42 1.60 9.55 4.46
C GLU A 42 2.99 10.15 4.28
N LYS A 43 4.05 9.41 4.63
CA LYS A 43 5.43 9.86 4.48
C LYS A 43 5.76 10.10 3.00
N TRP A 44 5.32 9.20 2.12
CA TRP A 44 5.49 9.33 0.69
C TRP A 44 4.78 10.58 0.16
N LEU A 45 3.50 10.78 0.49
CA LEU A 45 2.72 11.96 0.05
C LEU A 45 3.33 13.27 0.55
N LYS A 46 3.75 13.32 1.82
CA LYS A 46 4.47 14.47 2.40
C LYS A 46 5.78 14.74 1.66
N SER A 47 6.55 13.69 1.32
CA SER A 47 7.80 13.84 0.57
C SER A 47 7.61 14.44 -0.83
N LYS A 48 6.40 14.29 -1.41
CA LYS A 48 6.01 14.89 -2.68
C LYS A 48 5.40 16.29 -2.53
N GLY A 49 5.38 16.84 -1.32
CA GLY A 49 4.78 18.14 -1.01
C GLY A 49 3.26 18.17 -1.16
N ILE A 50 2.60 17.02 -1.31
CA ILE A 50 1.16 16.97 -1.56
C ILE A 50 0.44 17.32 -0.24
N PRO A 51 -0.37 18.39 -0.20
CA PRO A 51 -1.08 18.79 1.01
C PRO A 51 -2.15 17.76 1.35
N LYS A 52 -2.42 17.61 2.65
CA LYS A 52 -3.33 16.58 3.18
C LYS A 52 -4.74 16.65 2.59
N SER A 53 -5.22 17.85 2.25
CA SER A 53 -6.51 18.07 1.59
C SER A 53 -6.63 17.37 0.23
N CYS A 54 -5.51 17.13 -0.46
CA CYS A 54 -5.49 16.48 -1.76
C CYS A 54 -5.37 14.96 -1.67
N TRP A 55 -5.16 14.38 -0.49
CA TRP A 55 -4.91 12.94 -0.36
C TRP A 55 -6.15 12.09 -0.63
N LEU A 56 -7.35 12.65 -0.46
CA LEU A 56 -8.63 11.97 -0.66
C LEU A 56 -8.67 11.22 -2.00
N GLY A 57 -9.06 9.94 -1.94
CA GLY A 57 -9.13 9.02 -3.08
C GLY A 57 -7.79 8.40 -3.50
N SER A 58 -6.67 8.76 -2.87
CA SER A 58 -5.38 8.12 -3.15
C SER A 58 -5.37 6.71 -2.58
N LYS A 59 -4.82 5.77 -3.35
CA LYS A 59 -4.75 4.34 -3.00
C LYS A 59 -3.30 3.89 -2.91
N PHE A 60 -3.01 3.07 -1.91
CA PHE A 60 -1.74 2.40 -1.74
C PHE A 60 -2.01 0.91 -1.62
N SER A 61 -1.18 0.09 -2.25
CA SER A 61 -1.18 -1.34 -2.01
C SER A 61 0.18 -1.83 -1.57
N TYR A 62 0.17 -2.92 -0.82
CA TYR A 62 1.36 -3.63 -0.39
C TYR A 62 1.14 -5.12 -0.59
N ALA A 63 2.14 -5.77 -1.16
CA ALA A 63 2.33 -7.20 -1.07
C ALA A 63 3.80 -7.43 -0.77
N GLU A 64 4.14 -8.41 0.07
CA GLU A 64 5.55 -8.78 0.22
C GLU A 64 6.00 -9.44 -1.09
N HIS A 65 6.80 -8.73 -1.89
CA HIS A 65 7.38 -9.30 -3.11
C HIS A 65 8.61 -10.11 -2.74
N VAL A 66 8.75 -11.25 -3.40
CA VAL A 66 10.01 -11.98 -3.38
C VAL A 66 10.53 -12.07 -4.80
N ASN A 67 11.82 -11.76 -4.93
CA ASN A 67 12.56 -12.07 -6.13
C ASN A 67 12.56 -13.60 -6.29
N CYS A 68 11.62 -14.10 -7.08
CA CYS A 68 11.46 -15.52 -7.31
C CYS A 68 12.60 -16.11 -8.17
N ASN A 69 13.60 -15.31 -8.58
CA ASN A 69 14.73 -15.77 -9.39
C ASN A 69 15.60 -16.82 -8.68
N SER A 70 15.53 -16.94 -7.35
CA SER A 70 16.16 -18.05 -6.60
C SER A 70 15.48 -19.41 -6.85
N TYR A 71 14.25 -19.43 -7.36
CA TYR A 71 13.59 -20.64 -7.82
C TYR A 71 13.96 -20.88 -9.30
N SER A 72 14.79 -21.90 -9.55
CA SER A 72 15.36 -22.20 -10.87
C SER A 72 14.34 -22.59 -11.96
N LYS A 73 13.06 -22.74 -11.61
CA LYS A 73 11.97 -23.12 -12.53
C LYS A 73 10.97 -21.98 -12.69
N LYS A 74 10.73 -21.55 -13.94
CA LYS A 74 9.68 -20.59 -14.33
C LYS A 74 8.26 -20.97 -13.88
N SER A 75 8.05 -22.22 -13.47
CA SER A 75 6.77 -22.73 -12.96
C SER A 75 6.56 -22.49 -11.47
N PHE A 76 7.53 -21.91 -10.75
CA PHE A 76 7.39 -21.64 -9.32
C PHE A 76 6.75 -20.27 -9.10
N THR A 77 5.58 -20.27 -8.48
CA THR A 77 4.88 -19.07 -8.02
C THR A 77 4.97 -18.98 -6.50
N ALA A 78 5.35 -17.83 -5.97
CA ALA A 78 5.26 -17.56 -4.54
C ALA A 78 3.94 -16.86 -4.25
N ASP A 79 3.16 -17.39 -3.33
CA ASP A 79 1.95 -16.71 -2.88
C ASP A 79 2.28 -15.69 -1.80
N SER A 80 1.59 -14.55 -1.83
CA SER A 80 1.67 -13.47 -0.86
C SER A 80 0.27 -12.93 -0.57
N THR A 81 0.13 -12.18 0.52
CA THR A 81 -1.10 -11.47 0.84
C THR A 81 -0.96 -10.01 0.45
N GLU A 82 -1.81 -9.55 -0.44
CA GLU A 82 -1.86 -8.16 -0.87
C GLU A 82 -2.96 -7.41 -0.12
N ILE A 83 -2.61 -6.25 0.42
CA ILE A 83 -3.52 -5.33 1.10
C ILE A 83 -3.64 -4.03 0.31
N TYR A 84 -4.82 -3.42 0.39
CA TYR A 84 -5.15 -2.15 -0.26
C TYR A 84 -5.68 -1.18 0.76
N ILE A 85 -5.10 0.02 0.81
CA ILE A 85 -5.62 1.13 1.59
C ILE A 85 -6.03 2.28 0.68
N GLU A 86 -7.07 3.00 1.10
CA GLU A 86 -7.56 4.19 0.41
C GLU A 86 -7.81 5.32 1.41
N CYS A 87 -7.38 6.52 1.06
CA CYS A 87 -7.65 7.71 1.86
C CYS A 87 -9.09 8.18 1.60
N GLY A 88 -9.98 7.99 2.56
CA GLY A 88 -11.33 8.54 2.58
C GLY A 88 -11.42 9.86 3.36
N ALA A 89 -12.64 10.39 3.53
CA ALA A 89 -12.87 11.70 4.15
C ALA A 89 -12.41 11.77 5.62
N SER A 90 -12.48 10.67 6.37
CA SER A 90 -12.15 10.61 7.79
C SER A 90 -10.85 9.88 8.11
N GLY A 91 -10.09 9.43 7.10
CA GLY A 91 -8.83 8.73 7.30
C GLY A 91 -8.54 7.68 6.24
N TRP A 92 -7.59 6.79 6.53
CA TRP A 92 -7.26 5.67 5.67
C TRP A 92 -8.13 4.45 6.01
N PHE A 93 -8.53 3.71 4.99
CA PHE A 93 -9.38 2.54 5.10
C PHE A 93 -8.73 1.37 4.38
N LEU A 94 -8.75 0.19 5.00
CA LEU A 94 -8.47 -1.06 4.30
C LEU A 94 -9.64 -1.36 3.36
N THR A 95 -9.41 -1.28 2.05
CA THR A 95 -10.44 -1.44 1.01
C THR A 95 -10.37 -2.78 0.31
N GLY A 96 -9.29 -3.54 0.50
CA GLY A 96 -9.15 -4.85 -0.09
C GLY A 96 -8.05 -5.65 0.59
N VAL A 97 -8.29 -6.95 0.70
CA VAL A 97 -7.28 -7.95 1.03
C VAL A 97 -7.49 -9.12 0.09
N ARG A 98 -6.42 -9.58 -0.56
CA ARG A 98 -6.50 -10.74 -1.44
C ARG A 98 -5.19 -11.51 -1.44
N ARG A 99 -5.25 -12.77 -1.82
CA ARG A 99 -4.07 -13.57 -2.14
C ARG A 99 -3.58 -13.21 -3.54
N VAL A 100 -2.27 -13.08 -3.70
CA VAL A 100 -1.63 -12.88 -5.00
C VAL A 100 -0.55 -13.92 -5.20
N SER A 101 -0.42 -14.41 -6.43
CA SER A 101 0.66 -15.30 -6.84
C SER A 101 1.70 -14.50 -7.61
N LEU A 102 2.93 -14.48 -7.09
CA LEU A 102 4.08 -13.81 -7.66
C LEU A 102 4.85 -14.82 -8.51
N ALA A 103 4.93 -14.55 -9.82
CA ALA A 103 5.67 -15.41 -10.74
C ALA A 103 7.17 -15.12 -10.75
N THR A 104 7.95 -16.12 -11.17
CA THR A 104 9.38 -16.02 -11.46
C THR A 104 9.64 -14.93 -12.53
N GLY A 105 10.62 -14.05 -12.30
CA GLY A 105 10.93 -12.92 -13.19
C GLY A 105 10.20 -11.61 -12.90
N ASN A 106 9.35 -11.57 -11.86
CA ASN A 106 8.78 -10.30 -11.39
C ASN A 106 9.86 -9.49 -10.63
N ASN A 107 10.62 -8.68 -11.36
CA ASN A 107 11.65 -7.78 -10.80
C ASN A 107 11.04 -6.50 -10.20
N SER A 108 9.92 -6.61 -9.46
CA SER A 108 9.41 -5.44 -8.76
C SER A 108 10.44 -5.04 -7.70
N THR A 109 11.04 -3.86 -7.86
CA THR A 109 12.00 -3.29 -6.91
C THR A 109 11.32 -2.65 -5.70
N SER A 110 9.98 -2.67 -5.65
CA SER A 110 9.20 -2.09 -4.56
C SER A 110 8.02 -2.99 -4.21
N ASP A 111 7.80 -3.14 -2.92
CA ASP A 111 6.65 -3.85 -2.36
C ASP A 111 5.36 -3.04 -2.38
N TYR A 112 5.47 -1.75 -2.75
CA TYR A 112 4.38 -0.80 -2.66
C TYR A 112 3.98 -0.26 -4.03
N ASN A 113 2.68 -0.19 -4.28
CA ASN A 113 2.13 0.54 -5.41
C ASN A 113 1.39 1.78 -4.92
N VAL A 114 1.54 2.89 -5.64
CA VAL A 114 0.90 4.17 -5.32
C VAL A 114 0.04 4.62 -6.50
N ARG A 115 -1.26 4.81 -6.25
CA ARG A 115 -2.19 5.42 -7.19
C ARG A 115 -2.74 6.71 -6.61
N LEU A 116 -2.26 7.83 -7.14
CA LEU A 116 -2.75 9.16 -6.76
C LEU A 116 -4.14 9.44 -7.33
N SER A 117 -4.99 10.05 -6.51
CA SER A 117 -6.20 10.71 -6.99
C SER A 117 -5.84 11.85 -7.95
N GLU A 118 -6.81 12.30 -8.74
CA GLU A 118 -6.59 13.41 -9.67
C GLU A 118 -6.16 14.69 -8.93
N LEU A 119 -6.80 14.99 -7.80
CA LEU A 119 -6.44 16.11 -6.94
C LEU A 119 -5.00 16.01 -6.42
N ALA A 120 -4.60 14.84 -5.90
CA ALA A 120 -3.23 14.61 -5.44
C ALA A 120 -2.21 14.77 -6.57
N ARG A 121 -2.52 14.25 -7.77
CA ARG A 121 -1.67 14.33 -8.94
C ARG A 121 -1.48 15.76 -9.42
N ASN A 122 -2.57 16.52 -9.52
CA ASN A 122 -2.51 17.92 -9.95
C ASN A 122 -1.68 18.75 -8.97
N SER A 123 -1.88 18.56 -7.66
CA SER A 123 -1.08 19.23 -6.64
C SER A 123 0.41 18.85 -6.71
N ALA A 124 0.73 17.58 -6.93
CA ALA A 124 2.12 17.14 -7.11
C ALA A 124 2.79 17.83 -8.31
N ILE A 125 2.06 17.95 -9.43
CA ILE A 125 2.54 18.62 -10.65
C ILE A 125 2.77 20.12 -10.39
N GLU A 126 1.84 20.80 -9.73
CA GLU A 126 1.98 22.22 -9.38
C GLU A 126 3.19 22.47 -8.48
N ASN A 127 3.39 21.63 -7.47
CA ASN A 127 4.54 21.74 -6.59
C ASN A 127 5.86 21.49 -7.33
N PHE A 128 5.89 20.49 -8.21
CA PHE A 128 7.05 20.23 -9.05
C PHE A 128 7.37 21.44 -9.94
N LYS A 129 6.36 22.01 -10.62
CA LYS A 129 6.53 23.25 -11.39
C LYS A 129 7.12 24.36 -10.51
N LYS A 130 6.50 24.68 -9.37
CA LYS A 130 7.00 25.73 -8.44
C LYS A 130 8.46 25.51 -8.01
N SER A 131 8.91 24.26 -7.90
CA SER A 131 10.31 23.96 -7.57
C SER A 131 11.28 24.25 -8.71
N LEU A 132 10.85 24.09 -9.97
CA LEU A 132 11.66 24.36 -11.16
C LEU A 132 11.82 25.85 -11.45
N TRP A 133 10.82 26.68 -11.13
CA TRP A 133 10.85 28.14 -11.32
C TRP A 133 11.49 28.91 -10.15
N LYS A 134 12.03 28.21 -9.15
CA LYS A 134 12.78 28.80 -8.01
C LYS A 134 14.29 28.88 -8.25
N ILE A 135 14.71 28.79 -9.51
CA ILE A 135 16.06 29.05 -10.01
C ILE A 135 16.03 30.41 -10.70
#